data_AF-A0A349U3P7-F1
#
_entry.id   AF-A0A349U3P7-F1
#
_cell.length_a   1.000
_cell.length_b   1.000
_cell.length_c   1.000
_cell.angle_alpha   90.00
_cell.angle_beta   90.00
_cell.angle_gamma   90.00
#
_symmetry.space_group_name_H-M   'P 1'
#
loop_
_entity.id
_entity.type
_entity.pdbx_description
1 polymer ?
#
loop_
_entity_poly.entity_id
_entity_poly.type
_entity_poly.pdbx_seq_one_letter_code
_entity_poly.pdbx_strand_id
1 'polypeptide(L)' 'MKGDANKLPFKNFTFNCIVSIEVVDYLEPKRFFQECNRVLQKDGFLSFIRQKTAAYKSIG' A
#
# COMPACT_ATOMS: atom_id res chain seq x y z
N MET A 1 11.38 6.03 -14.03
CA MET A 1 11.91 5.16 -12.96
C MET A 1 10.92 4.03 -12.72
N LYS A 2 11.38 2.79 -12.58
CA LYS A 2 10.56 1.62 -12.20
C LYS A 2 10.95 1.22 -10.79
N GLY A 3 9.99 0.92 -9.92
CA GLY A 3 10.23 0.49 -8.54
C GLY A 3 9.23 -0.59 -8.13
N ASP A 4 9.66 -1.51 -7.27
CA ASP A 4 8.83 -2.60 -6.75
C ASP A 4 8.44 -2.30 -5.30
N ALA A 5 7.13 -2.20 -5.05
CA ALA A 5 6.59 -1.91 -3.73
C ALA A 5 6.63 -3.11 -2.77
N ASN A 6 6.99 -4.31 -3.24
CA ASN A 6 7.25 -5.46 -2.38
C ASN A 6 8.61 -5.39 -1.67
N LYS A 7 9.51 -4.50 -2.12
CA LYS A 7 10.82 -4.26 -1.50
C LYS A 7 11.27 -2.83 -1.75
N LEU A 8 10.93 -1.94 -0.82
CA LEU A 8 11.20 -0.53 -0.95
C LEU A 8 12.68 -0.21 -0.65
N PRO A 9 13.42 0.52 -1.52
CA PRO A 9 14.83 0.86 -1.31
C PRO A 9 15.02 2.02 -0.31
N PHE A 10 14.12 2.13 0.68
CA PHE A 10 14.13 3.18 1.68
C PHE A 10 14.57 2.62 3.03
N LYS A 11 15.18 3.46 3.87
CA LYS A 11 15.56 3.08 5.23
C LYS A 11 14.31 2.95 6.11
N ASN A 12 14.47 2.34 7.27
CA ASN A 12 13.40 2.28 8.26
C ASN A 12 13.07 3.69 8.76
N PHE A 13 11.81 3.93 9.15
CA PHE A 13 11.37 5.21 9.73
C PHE A 13 11.70 6.44 8.88
N THR A 14 11.63 6.32 7.55
CA THR A 14 11.95 7.39 6.60
C THR A 14 10.79 8.36 6.43
N PHE A 15 9.57 7.84 6.29
CA PHE A 15 8.41 8.65 5.88
C PHE A 15 7.46 8.90 7.05
N ASN A 16 6.92 10.11 7.10
CA ASN A 16 5.80 10.47 7.98
C ASN A 16 4.44 10.14 7.35
N CYS A 17 4.38 9.96 6.02
CA CYS A 17 3.17 9.66 5.28
C CYS A 17 3.47 8.76 4.09
N ILE A 18 2.63 7.76 3.86
CA ILE A 18 2.58 6.97 2.62
C ILE A 18 1.19 7.11 2.01
N VAL A 19 1.14 7.34 0.70
CA VAL A 19 -0.11 7.38 -0.08
C VAL A 19 -0.05 6.31 -1.16
N SER A 20 -1.04 5.42 -1.18
CA SER A 20 -1.19 4.35 -2.17
C SER A 20 -2.58 4.39 -2.80
N ILE A 21 -2.67 4.67 -4.10
CA ILE A 21 -3.96 4.87 -4.76
C ILE A 21 -4.14 3.79 -5.82
N GLU A 22 -5.16 2.95 -5.68
CA GLU A 22 -5.61 2.00 -6.70
C GLU A 22 -4.55 0.99 -7.16
N VAL A 23 -3.52 0.73 -6.32
CA VAL A 23 -2.40 -0.16 -6.67
C VAL A 23 -2.24 -1.34 -5.71
N VAL A 24 -2.90 -1.32 -4.56
CA VAL A 24 -2.73 -2.36 -3.51
C VAL A 24 -3.09 -3.74 -4.03
N ASP A 25 -4.09 -3.84 -4.91
CA ASP A 25 -4.58 -5.11 -5.45
C ASP A 25 -3.64 -5.76 -6.48
N TYR A 26 -2.62 -5.03 -6.96
CA TYR A 26 -1.59 -5.55 -7.87
C TYR A 26 -0.31 -6.00 -7.13
N LEU A 27 -0.31 -5.93 -5.80
CA LEU A 27 0.83 -6.26 -4.95
C LEU A 27 0.53 -7.47 -4.08
N GLU A 28 1.56 -8.02 -3.43
CA GLU A 28 1.37 -8.97 -2.33
C GLU A 28 0.99 -8.17 -1.06
N PRO A 29 -0.30 -8.13 -0.64
CA PRO A 29 -0.76 -7.10 0.30
C PRO A 29 -0.03 -7.19 1.64
N LYS A 30 0.22 -8.42 2.11
CA LYS A 30 0.96 -8.66 3.36
C LYS A 30 2.38 -8.08 3.29
N ARG A 31 3.11 -8.29 2.18
CA ARG A 31 4.48 -7.78 2.02
C ARG A 31 4.48 -6.25 1.88
N PHE A 32 3.55 -5.72 1.11
CA PHE A 32 3.37 -4.28 0.95
C PHE A 32 3.14 -3.57 2.29
N PHE A 33 2.21 -4.07 3.13
CA PHE A 33 1.95 -3.45 4.43
C PHE A 33 3.12 -3.62 5.41
N GLN A 34 3.86 -4.73 5.35
CA GLN A 34 5.09 -4.91 6.13
C GLN A 34 6.16 -3.88 5.74
N GLU A 35 6.36 -3.65 4.45
CA GLU A 35 7.29 -2.64 3.96
C GLU A 35 6.84 -1.23 4.32
N CYS A 36 5.56 -0.92 4.22
CA CYS A 36 5.00 0.36 4.67
C CYS A 36 5.27 0.59 6.16
N ASN A 37 5.01 -0.41 7.01
CA ASN A 37 5.27 -0.32 8.44
C ASN A 37 6.77 -0.15 8.75
N ARG A 38 7.65 -0.79 7.98
CA ARG A 38 9.10 -0.64 8.14
C ARG A 38 9.57 0.78 7.85
N VAL A 39 9.08 1.39 6.77
CA VAL A 39 9.54 2.69 6.30
C VAL A 39 8.78 3.87 6.93
N LEU A 40 7.62 3.64 7.55
CA LEU A 40 6.90 4.65 8.33
C LEU A 40 7.58 4.94 9.66
N GLN A 41 7.60 6.22 10.03
CA GLN A 41 7.92 6.67 11.38
C GLN A 41 6.83 6.24 12.37
N LYS A 42 7.14 6.24 13.68
CA LYS A 42 6.25 5.79 14.76
C LYS A 42 4.86 6.45 14.73
N ASP A 43 4.81 7.75 14.43
CA ASP A 43 3.58 8.55 14.36
C ASP A 43 3.17 8.85 12.91
N GLY A 44 3.78 8.16 11.94
CA GLY A 44 3.43 8.29 10.54
C GLY A 44 2.14 7.53 10.21
N PHE A 45 1.52 7.88 9.08
CA PHE A 45 0.30 7.23 8.63
C PHE A 45 0.39 6.72 7.19
N LEU A 46 -0.31 5.62 6.94
CA LEU A 46 -0.56 5.09 5.60
C LEU A 46 -2.01 5.43 5.22
N SER A 47 -2.18 6.17 4.12
CA SER A 47 -3.47 6.32 3.46
C SER A 47 -3.47 5.48 2.18
N PHE A 48 -4.46 4.59 2.04
CA PHE A 48 -4.59 3.80 0.82
C PHE A 48 -6.02 3.70 0.32
N ILE A 49 -6.15 3.72 -1.01
CA ILE A 49 -7.38 3.50 -1.74
C ILE A 49 -7.20 2.22 -2.55
N ARG A 50 -8.19 1.34 -2.52
CA ARG A 50 -8.24 0.11 -3.31
C ARG A 50 -9.48 0.10 -4.17
N GLN A 51 -9.40 -0.56 -5.32
CA GLN A 51 -10.54 -0.68 -6.21
C GLN A 51 -11.49 -1.68 -5.57
N LYS A 52 -12.68 -1.22 -5.17
CA LYS A 52 -13.71 -2.14 -4.70
C LYS A 52 -14.30 -2.81 -5.94
N THR A 53 -13.93 -4.05 -6.23
CA THR A 53 -14.66 -4.89 -7.19
C THR A 53 -16.03 -5.21 -6.59
N ALA A 54 -16.94 -4.25 -6.63
CA ALA A 54 -18.36 -4.53 -6.47
C ALA A 54 -18.72 -5.41 -7.67
N ALA A 55 -18.78 -6.72 -7.44
CA ALA A 55 -19.37 -7.64 -8.39
C ALA A 55 -20.74 -7.08 -8.78
N TYR A 56 -20.98 -6.86 -10.07
CA TYR A 56 -22.32 -6.80 -10.64
C TYR A 56 -23.03 -8.13 -10.34
N LYS A 57 -23.55 -8.30 -9.11
CA LYS A 57 -24.43 -9.37 -8.61
C LYS A 57 -25.15 -8.73 -7.41
N SER A 58 -26.46 -8.51 -7.38
CA SER A 58 -27.59 -9.17 -8.03
C SER A 58 -28.76 -8.18 -8.14
N ILE A 59 -29.24 -7.93 -9.34
CA ILE A 59 -30.65 -7.59 -9.56
C ILE A 59 -31.17 -8.77 -10.38
N GLY A 60 -31.73 -9.74 -9.68
CA GLY A 60 -32.42 -10.91 -10.21
C GLY A 60 -33.57 -11.18 -9.26
#